data_AF-A8MBQ8-F1
#
_entry.id   AF-A8MBQ8-F1
#
_cell.length_a   1.000
_cell.length_b   1.000
_cell.length_c   1.000
_cell.angle_alpha   90.00
_cell.angle_beta   90.00
_cell.angle_gamma   90.00
#
_symmetry.space_group_name_H-M   'P 1'
#
loop_
_entity.id
_entity.type
_entity.pdbx_description
1 polymer ?
#
loop_
_entity_poly.entity_id
_entity_poly.type
_entity_poly.pdbx_seq_one_letter_code
_entity_poly.pdbx_strand_id
1 'polypeptide(L)'
;MATEYTPEYVYELMNKLDEEVSELRNTVGSLVNTVKELDKRYGELAQRIDAVANALSGGRGQSDMGSVLREIAYIETTLLNYRDQLGKVRDQLNDMLNQLNKTMGELSDARSMIFDVVNNLRNLLSNYQSRLEELSITITELSIMLSSRLSDLEREIKAMRESVLLSKGKQ
;
A
#
# COMPACT_ATOMS: atom_id res chain seq x y z
N MET A 1 25.79 0.12 -3.51
CA MET A 1 25.20 -1.13 -3.01
C MET A 1 23.72 -1.05 -3.33
N ALA A 2 23.26 -1.72 -4.38
CA ALA A 2 21.83 -1.83 -4.65
C ALA A 2 21.30 -2.87 -3.66
N THR A 3 20.50 -2.43 -2.69
CA THR A 3 19.75 -3.32 -1.81
C THR A 3 18.83 -4.16 -2.70
N GLU A 4 19.08 -5.47 -2.76
CA GLU A 4 18.16 -6.40 -3.43
C GLU A 4 16.86 -6.43 -2.62
N TYR A 5 15.84 -5.72 -3.12
CA TYR A 5 14.51 -5.75 -2.56
C TYR A 5 13.87 -7.09 -2.91
N THR A 6 13.72 -7.96 -1.92
CA THR A 6 13.08 -9.27 -2.08
C THR A 6 11.55 -9.15 -2.03
N PRO A 7 10.81 -10.07 -2.67
CA PRO A 7 9.35 -10.14 -2.54
C PRO A 7 8.87 -10.23 -1.08
N GLU A 8 9.61 -10.94 -0.23
CA GLU A 8 9.34 -11.05 1.20
C GLU A 8 9.41 -9.69 1.91
N TYR A 9 10.41 -8.86 1.59
CA TYR A 9 10.54 -7.53 2.17
C TYR A 9 9.38 -6.61 1.79
N VAL A 10 8.91 -6.70 0.53
CA VAL A 10 7.73 -5.96 0.05
C VAL A 10 6.47 -6.41 0.80
N TYR A 11 6.33 -7.71 1.06
CA TYR A 11 5.18 -8.26 1.78
C TYR A 11 5.13 -7.79 3.24
N GLU A 12 6.28 -7.77 3.93
CA GLU A 12 6.37 -7.22 5.28
C GLU A 12 6.01 -5.72 5.36
N LEU A 13 6.47 -4.93 4.38
CA LEU A 13 6.12 -3.51 4.25
C LEU A 13 4.62 -3.32 4.07
N MET A 14 3.96 -4.13 3.23
CA MET A 14 2.51 -4.05 3.01
C MET A 14 1.73 -4.36 4.29
N ASN A 15 2.13 -5.38 5.05
CA ASN A 15 1.45 -5.72 6.30
C ASN A 15 1.57 -4.59 7.35
N LYS A 16 2.75 -3.98 7.48
CA LYS A 16 2.93 -2.82 8.36
C LYS A 16 2.05 -1.64 7.95
N LEU A 17 1.94 -1.39 6.64
CA LEU A 17 1.09 -0.32 6.13
C LEU A 17 -0.39 -0.57 6.46
N ASP A 18 -0.86 -1.82 6.33
CA ASP A 18 -2.23 -2.19 6.68
C ASP A 18 -2.51 -1.99 8.18
N GLU A 19 -1.54 -2.30 9.05
CA GLU A 19 -1.62 -2.04 10.48
C GLU A 19 -1.73 -0.53 10.77
N GLU A 20 -0.85 0.31 10.20
CA GLU A 20 -0.88 1.77 10.37
C GLU A 20 -2.22 2.37 9.89
N VAL A 21 -2.75 1.90 8.75
CA VAL A 21 -4.05 2.35 8.22
C VAL A 21 -5.19 1.97 9.16
N SER A 22 -5.13 0.80 9.79
CA SER A 22 -6.12 0.35 10.76
C SER A 22 -6.13 1.23 12.02
N GLU A 23 -4.94 1.58 12.54
CA GLU A 23 -4.79 2.48 13.68
C GLU A 23 -5.31 3.89 13.38
N LEU A 24 -5.01 4.42 12.20
CA LEU A 24 -5.53 5.71 11.73
C LEU A 24 -7.06 5.70 11.70
N ARG A 25 -7.70 4.64 11.17
CA ARG A 25 -9.16 4.50 11.15
C ARG A 25 -9.77 4.54 12.55
N ASN A 26 -9.16 3.86 13.51
CA ASN A 26 -9.64 3.84 14.90
C ASN A 26 -9.55 5.23 15.55
N THR A 27 -8.47 5.95 15.25
CA THR A 27 -8.27 7.32 15.73
C THR A 27 -9.31 8.29 15.14
N VAL A 28 -9.57 8.21 13.83
CA VAL A 28 -10.67 8.95 13.17
C VAL A 28 -12.00 8.70 13.87
N GLY A 29 -12.33 7.43 14.14
CA GLY A 29 -13.58 7.05 14.79
C GLY A 29 -13.74 7.67 16.18
N SER A 30 -12.65 7.70 16.96
CA SER A 30 -12.63 8.32 18.29
C SER A 30 -12.87 9.84 18.21
N LEU A 31 -12.22 10.51 17.27
CA LEU A 31 -12.38 11.95 17.02
C LEU A 31 -13.81 12.32 16.62
N VAL A 32 -14.43 11.53 15.74
CA VAL A 32 -15.84 11.72 15.36
C VAL A 32 -16.76 11.68 16.59
N ASN A 33 -16.50 10.78 17.53
CA ASN A 33 -17.29 10.71 18.76
C ASN A 33 -17.05 11.92 19.67
N THR A 34 -15.81 12.39 19.80
CA THR A 34 -15.49 13.61 20.55
C THR A 34 -16.19 14.83 19.98
N VAL A 35 -16.20 14.99 18.65
CA VAL A 35 -16.89 16.10 17.97
C VAL A 35 -18.40 16.06 18.21
N LYS A 36 -19.03 14.88 18.16
CA LYS A 36 -20.47 14.72 18.47
C LYS A 36 -20.81 15.14 19.89
N GLU A 37 -19.97 14.77 20.86
CA GLU A 37 -20.18 15.15 22.26
C GLU A 37 -20.01 16.66 22.46
N LEU A 38 -19.03 17.28 21.79
CA LEU A 38 -18.85 18.73 21.78
C LEU A 38 -20.08 19.45 21.22
N ASP A 39 -20.61 18.98 20.09
CA ASP A 39 -21.79 19.55 19.44
C ASP A 39 -23.04 19.49 20.34
N LYS A 40 -23.27 18.33 20.96
CA LYS A 40 -24.39 18.15 21.91
C LYS A 40 -24.33 19.16 23.04
N ARG A 41 -23.19 19.20 23.73
CA ARG A 41 -23.03 20.10 24.86
C ARG A 41 -23.18 21.57 24.38
N TYR A 42 -22.77 21.91 23.14
CA TYR A 42 -22.81 23.29 22.65
C TYR A 42 -24.25 23.76 22.55
N GLY A 43 -25.15 22.87 22.10
CA GLY A 43 -26.59 23.09 22.17
C GLY A 43 -27.10 23.33 23.59
N GLU A 44 -26.62 22.56 24.58
CA GLU A 44 -26.98 22.77 26.00
C GLU A 44 -26.52 24.15 26.51
N LEU A 45 -25.33 24.59 26.09
CA LEU A 45 -24.80 25.90 26.45
C LEU A 45 -25.64 27.03 25.84
N ALA A 46 -26.00 26.91 24.56
CA ALA A 46 -26.84 27.89 23.87
C ALA A 46 -28.19 28.07 24.57
N GLN A 47 -28.85 26.97 24.97
CA GLN A 47 -30.10 27.02 25.73
C GLN A 47 -29.96 27.74 27.08
N ARG A 48 -28.84 27.55 27.79
CA ARG A 48 -28.57 28.24 29.06
C ARG A 48 -28.33 29.73 28.86
N ILE A 49 -27.61 30.13 27.80
CA ILE A 49 -27.42 31.53 27.43
C ILE A 49 -28.78 32.21 27.16
N ASP A 50 -29.67 31.55 26.41
CA ASP A 50 -31.02 32.08 26.15
C ASP A 50 -31.83 32.23 27.45
N ALA A 51 -31.73 31.27 28.36
CA ALA A 51 -32.40 31.35 29.66
C ALA A 51 -31.91 32.54 30.49
N VAL A 52 -30.60 32.80 30.52
CA VAL A 52 -30.00 33.96 31.19
C VAL A 52 -30.45 35.27 30.53
N ALA A 53 -30.43 35.34 29.20
CA ALA A 53 -30.85 36.52 28.47
C ALA A 53 -32.32 36.88 28.76
N ASN A 54 -33.20 35.88 28.81
CA ASN A 54 -34.62 36.05 29.17
C ASN A 54 -34.82 36.50 30.63
N ALA A 55 -34.06 35.95 31.56
CA ALA A 55 -34.12 36.35 32.97
C ALA A 55 -33.69 37.80 33.18
N LEU A 56 -32.65 38.25 32.46
CA LEU A 56 -32.14 39.63 32.51
C LEU A 56 -33.12 40.65 31.92
N SER A 57 -33.82 40.29 30.84
CA SER A 57 -34.77 41.19 30.17
C SER A 57 -36.16 41.24 30.85
N GLY A 58 -36.47 40.28 31.72
CA GLY A 58 -37.75 40.19 32.45
C GLY A 58 -37.89 41.09 33.70
N GLY A 59 -36.85 41.80 34.13
CA GLY A 59 -36.94 42.86 35.15
C GLY A 59 -37.36 42.44 36.57
N ARG A 60 -36.95 41.26 37.06
CA ARG A 60 -37.29 40.78 38.42
C ARG A 60 -36.09 40.85 39.38
N GLY A 61 -36.39 41.02 40.68
CA GLY A 61 -35.50 41.55 41.73
C GLY A 61 -34.26 40.75 42.12
N GLN A 62 -33.60 41.17 43.21
CA GLN A 62 -32.27 40.75 43.67
C GLN A 62 -32.02 39.22 43.75
N SER A 63 -33.07 38.43 44.01
CA SER A 63 -33.02 36.95 44.05
C SER A 63 -32.75 36.33 42.66
N ASP A 64 -33.23 36.96 41.58
CA ASP A 64 -32.99 36.52 40.21
C ASP A 64 -31.56 36.87 39.76
N MET A 65 -31.00 37.98 40.28
CA MET A 65 -29.62 38.37 39.99
C MET A 65 -28.61 37.33 40.51
N GLY A 66 -28.83 36.77 41.71
CA GLY A 66 -27.99 35.72 42.26
C GLY A 66 -28.05 34.40 41.48
N SER A 67 -29.20 34.10 40.87
CA SER A 67 -29.35 32.94 39.98
C SER A 67 -28.64 33.16 38.65
N VAL A 68 -28.79 34.35 38.05
CA VAL A 68 -28.11 34.73 36.82
C VAL A 68 -26.59 34.67 36.97
N LEU A 69 -26.04 35.20 38.07
CA LEU A 69 -24.58 35.17 38.31
C LEU A 69 -24.05 33.73 38.43
N ARG A 70 -24.79 32.81 39.07
CA ARG A 70 -24.40 31.40 39.13
C ARG A 70 -24.42 30.74 37.75
N GLU A 71 -25.42 31.05 36.94
CA GLU A 71 -25.54 30.50 35.59
C GLU A 71 -24.43 31.03 34.66
N ILE A 72 -24.08 32.32 34.77
CA ILE A 72 -22.93 32.90 34.06
C ILE A 72 -21.62 32.20 34.47
N ALA A 73 -21.37 32.01 35.76
CA ALA A 73 -20.16 31.31 36.23
C ALA A 73 -20.10 29.85 35.71
N TYR A 74 -21.25 29.18 35.62
CA TYR A 74 -21.36 27.85 35.02
C TYR A 74 -21.05 27.88 33.51
N ILE A 75 -21.61 28.84 32.78
CA ILE A 75 -21.35 29.07 31.35
C ILE A 75 -19.85 29.31 31.12
N GLU A 76 -19.22 30.19 31.89
CA GLU A 76 -17.78 30.48 31.81
C GLU A 76 -16.93 29.22 32.02
N THR A 77 -17.23 28.44 33.06
CA THR A 77 -16.53 27.18 33.35
C THR A 77 -16.71 26.18 32.20
N THR A 78 -17.91 26.12 31.63
CA THR A 78 -18.21 25.22 30.50
C THR A 78 -17.46 25.66 29.24
N LEU A 79 -17.39 26.96 28.95
CA LEU A 79 -16.61 27.53 27.83
C LEU A 79 -15.11 27.26 27.95
N LEU A 80 -14.55 27.34 29.16
CA LEU A 80 -13.14 26.99 29.40
C LEU A 80 -12.90 25.51 29.10
N ASN A 81 -13.77 24.62 29.61
CA ASN A 81 -13.68 23.18 29.33
C ASN A 81 -13.78 22.88 27.82
N TYR A 82 -14.64 23.58 27.09
CA TYR A 82 -14.70 23.44 25.64
C TYR A 82 -13.44 23.82 24.94
N ARG A 83 -12.86 24.96 25.32
CA ARG A 83 -11.62 25.44 24.73
C ARG A 83 -10.52 24.40 24.86
N ASP A 84 -10.43 23.77 26.04
CA ASP A 84 -9.44 22.73 26.32
C ASP A 84 -9.72 21.45 25.52
N GLN A 85 -11.00 21.04 25.39
CA GLN A 85 -11.37 19.88 24.57
C GLN A 85 -11.10 20.12 23.07
N LEU A 86 -11.41 21.31 22.55
CA LEU A 86 -11.07 21.71 21.18
C LEU A 86 -9.55 21.73 20.96
N GLY A 87 -8.77 22.18 21.96
CA GLY A 87 -7.31 22.08 21.93
C GLY A 87 -6.82 20.65 21.76
N LYS A 88 -7.35 19.71 22.57
CA LYS A 88 -7.02 18.28 22.46
C LYS A 88 -7.39 17.70 21.10
N VAL A 89 -8.58 18.02 20.59
CA VAL A 89 -9.04 17.60 19.26
C VAL A 89 -8.09 18.10 18.17
N ARG A 90 -7.66 19.37 18.26
CA ARG A 90 -6.71 19.95 17.31
C ARG A 90 -5.36 19.23 17.34
N ASP A 91 -4.85 18.94 18.53
CA ASP A 91 -3.55 18.28 18.67
C ASP A 91 -3.62 16.82 18.17
N GLN A 92 -4.70 16.09 18.47
CA GLN A 92 -4.95 14.76 17.90
C GLN A 92 -5.04 14.78 16.36
N LEU A 93 -5.69 15.81 15.79
CA LEU A 93 -5.76 15.97 14.34
C LEU A 93 -4.37 16.18 13.72
N ASN A 94 -3.51 16.99 14.37
CA ASN A 94 -2.14 17.22 13.91
C ASN A 94 -1.31 15.93 13.97
N ASP A 95 -1.43 15.15 15.04
CA ASP A 95 -0.74 13.86 15.17
C ASP A 95 -1.15 12.89 14.07
N MET A 96 -2.45 12.81 13.77
CA MET A 96 -2.95 11.99 12.65
C MET A 96 -2.45 12.47 11.30
N LEU A 97 -2.37 13.79 11.08
CA LEU A 97 -1.87 14.35 9.84
C LEU A 97 -0.38 14.00 9.63
N ASN A 98 0.40 14.00 10.72
CA ASN A 98 1.79 13.56 10.71
C ASN A 98 1.90 12.06 10.42
N GLN A 99 1.09 11.23 11.08
CA GLN A 99 1.04 9.78 10.81
C GLN A 99 0.66 9.50 9.36
N LEU A 100 -0.37 10.15 8.83
CA LEU A 100 -0.80 9.99 7.44
C LEU A 100 0.31 10.35 6.45
N ASN A 101 1.03 11.44 6.69
CA ASN A 101 2.17 11.83 5.84
C ASN A 101 3.30 10.79 5.89
N LYS A 102 3.58 10.20 7.05
CA LYS A 102 4.55 9.12 7.20
C LYS A 102 4.13 7.88 6.41
N THR A 103 2.91 7.40 6.63
CA THR A 103 2.31 6.26 5.90
C THR A 103 2.32 6.51 4.39
N MET A 104 2.04 7.73 3.92
CA MET A 104 2.10 8.09 2.50
C MET A 104 3.51 8.02 1.93
N GLY A 105 4.52 8.43 2.71
CA GLY A 105 5.93 8.28 2.35
C GLY A 105 6.33 6.81 2.20
N GLU A 106 5.99 5.99 3.20
CA GLU A 106 6.29 4.56 3.18
C GLU A 106 5.60 3.83 2.01
N LEU A 107 4.36 4.19 1.68
CA LEU A 107 3.67 3.67 0.50
C LEU A 107 4.37 4.05 -0.81
N SER A 108 4.87 5.28 -0.91
CA SER A 108 5.63 5.74 -2.08
C SER A 108 6.91 4.92 -2.27
N ASP A 109 7.63 4.66 -1.17
CA ASP A 109 8.85 3.85 -1.18
C ASP A 109 8.55 2.40 -1.57
N ALA A 110 7.53 1.78 -0.98
CA ALA A 110 7.09 0.44 -1.33
C ALA A 110 6.70 0.32 -2.82
N ARG A 111 5.99 1.33 -3.36
CA ARG A 111 5.65 1.39 -4.79
C ARG A 111 6.91 1.42 -5.67
N SER A 112 7.92 2.19 -5.30
CA SER A 112 9.19 2.25 -6.03
C SER A 112 9.88 0.88 -6.04
N MET A 113 9.93 0.21 -4.88
CA MET A 113 10.54 -1.13 -4.76
C MET A 113 9.82 -2.16 -5.63
N ILE A 114 8.48 -2.17 -5.63
CA ILE A 114 7.70 -3.05 -6.51
C ILE A 114 8.05 -2.81 -7.98
N PHE A 115 8.17 -1.55 -8.39
CA PHE A 115 8.53 -1.22 -9.76
C PHE A 115 9.91 -1.77 -10.14
N ASP A 116 10.90 -1.64 -9.25
CA ASP A 116 12.25 -2.18 -9.46
C ASP A 116 12.25 -3.71 -9.56
N VAL A 117 11.54 -4.40 -8.67
CA VAL A 117 11.39 -5.87 -8.71
C VAL A 117 10.74 -6.33 -10.02
N VAL A 118 9.67 -5.67 -10.46
CA VAL A 118 8.99 -5.99 -11.72
C VAL A 118 9.92 -5.81 -12.92
N ASN A 119 10.72 -4.74 -12.95
CA ASN A 119 11.67 -4.52 -14.04
C ASN A 119 12.79 -5.57 -14.05
N ASN A 120 13.31 -5.94 -12.87
CA ASN A 120 14.30 -7.00 -12.76
C ASN A 120 13.75 -8.34 -13.27
N LEU A 121 12.51 -8.68 -12.92
CA LEU A 121 11.85 -9.89 -13.42
C LEU A 121 11.64 -9.86 -14.94
N ARG A 122 11.27 -8.72 -15.51
CA ARG A 122 11.17 -8.55 -16.98
C ARG A 122 12.50 -8.78 -17.68
N ASN A 123 13.59 -8.23 -17.14
CA ASN A 123 14.94 -8.42 -17.69
C ASN A 123 15.37 -9.88 -17.60
N LEU A 124 15.11 -10.54 -16.47
CA LEU A 124 15.41 -11.95 -16.28
C LEU A 124 14.63 -12.84 -17.27
N LEU A 125 13.34 -12.53 -17.48
CA LEU A 125 12.51 -13.24 -18.45
C LEU A 125 13.04 -13.07 -19.87
N SER A 126 13.44 -11.86 -20.25
CA SER A 126 14.06 -11.58 -21.56
C SER A 126 15.33 -12.40 -21.76
N ASN A 127 16.20 -12.48 -20.74
CA ASN A 127 17.42 -13.29 -20.80
C ASN A 127 17.10 -14.79 -20.97
N TYR A 128 16.10 -15.31 -20.27
CA TYR A 128 15.68 -16.70 -20.44
C TYR A 128 15.11 -16.96 -21.84
N GLN A 129 14.36 -16.02 -22.41
CA GLN A 129 13.85 -16.13 -23.77
C GLN A 129 14.99 -16.20 -24.79
N SER A 130 15.99 -15.33 -24.69
CA SER A 130 17.16 -15.36 -25.58
C SER A 130 17.93 -16.68 -25.47
N ARG A 131 18.13 -17.21 -24.26
CA ARG A 131 18.81 -18.50 -24.06
C ARG A 131 18.01 -19.68 -24.64
N LEU A 132 16.68 -19.64 -24.54
CA LEU A 132 15.82 -20.66 -25.16
C LEU A 132 15.90 -20.61 -26.69
N GLU A 133 15.99 -19.41 -27.26
CA GLU A 133 16.16 -19.22 -28.70
C GLU A 133 17.51 -19.77 -29.18
N GLU A 134 18.61 -19.43 -28.50
CA GLU A 134 19.95 -19.97 -28.76
C GLU A 134 19.98 -21.51 -28.69
N LEU A 135 19.33 -22.08 -27.68
CA LEU A 135 19.23 -23.53 -27.53
C LEU A 135 18.43 -24.16 -28.68
N SER A 136 17.33 -23.53 -29.10
CA SER A 136 16.51 -23.98 -30.22
C SER A 136 17.30 -23.99 -31.54
N ILE A 137 18.11 -22.95 -31.78
CA ILE A 137 19.03 -22.87 -32.93
C ILE A 137 20.04 -24.02 -32.87
N THR A 138 20.70 -24.21 -31.74
CA THR A 138 21.70 -25.27 -31.55
C THR A 138 21.12 -26.67 -31.81
N ILE A 139 19.91 -26.95 -31.31
CA ILE A 139 19.20 -28.21 -31.54
C ILE A 139 18.93 -28.41 -33.04
N THR A 140 18.51 -27.35 -33.73
CA THR A 140 18.24 -27.39 -35.17
C THR A 140 19.51 -27.69 -35.98
N GLU A 141 20.61 -27.01 -35.67
CA GLU A 141 21.91 -27.24 -36.32
C GLU A 141 22.43 -28.67 -36.10
N LEU A 142 22.36 -29.17 -34.86
CA LEU A 142 22.72 -30.56 -34.54
C LEU A 142 21.86 -31.56 -35.32
N SER A 143 20.55 -31.31 -35.42
CA SER A 143 19.62 -32.18 -36.16
C SER A 143 19.96 -32.24 -37.65
N ILE A 144 20.31 -31.10 -38.26
CA ILE A 144 20.75 -31.03 -39.66
C ILE A 144 22.06 -31.79 -39.85
N MET A 145 23.06 -31.56 -38.99
CA MET A 145 24.36 -32.24 -39.08
C MET A 145 24.22 -33.76 -38.95
N LEU A 146 23.44 -34.24 -37.99
CA LEU A 146 23.19 -35.67 -37.81
C LEU A 146 22.48 -36.28 -39.01
N SER A 147 21.47 -35.59 -39.55
CA SER A 147 20.75 -36.04 -40.75
C SER A 147 21.67 -36.14 -41.97
N SER A 148 22.54 -35.15 -42.18
CA SER A 148 23.54 -35.19 -43.26
C SER A 148 24.50 -36.36 -43.08
N ARG A 149 25.06 -36.53 -41.87
CA ARG A 149 26.03 -37.59 -41.59
C ARG A 149 25.43 -38.99 -41.76
N LEU A 150 24.17 -39.17 -41.35
CA LEU A 150 23.43 -40.42 -41.58
C LEU A 150 23.30 -40.70 -43.09
N SER A 151 22.91 -39.70 -43.88
CA SER A 151 22.79 -39.88 -45.34
C SER A 151 24.13 -40.23 -46.00
N ASP A 152 25.23 -39.60 -45.56
CA ASP A 152 26.56 -39.91 -46.08
C ASP A 152 26.99 -41.34 -45.74
N LEU A 153 26.77 -41.78 -44.50
CA LEU A 153 27.06 -43.15 -44.06
C LEU A 153 26.21 -44.18 -44.82
N GLU A 154 24.93 -43.90 -45.06
CA GLU A 154 24.06 -44.77 -45.87
C GLU A 154 24.60 -44.94 -47.30
N ARG A 155 25.09 -43.84 -47.91
CA ARG A 155 25.72 -43.88 -49.24
C ARG A 155 27.01 -44.69 -49.25
N GLU A 156 27.90 -44.48 -48.27
CA GLU A 156 29.14 -45.25 -48.13
C GLU A 156 28.85 -46.75 -47.97
N ILE A 157 27.90 -47.11 -47.11
CA ILE A 157 27.50 -48.51 -46.90
C ILE A 157 26.98 -49.11 -48.21
N LYS A 158 26.15 -48.39 -48.97
CA LYS A 158 25.64 -48.85 -50.26
C LYS A 158 26.77 -49.09 -51.27
N ALA A 159 27.67 -48.12 -51.41
CA ALA A 159 28.82 -48.23 -52.31
C ALA A 159 29.73 -49.42 -51.95
N MET A 160 30.00 -49.63 -50.65
CA MET A 160 30.77 -50.78 -50.18
C MET A 160 30.07 -52.10 -50.54
N ARG A 161 28.76 -52.22 -50.32
CA ARG A 161 27.98 -53.42 -50.67
C ARG A 161 28.06 -53.73 -52.17
N GLU A 162 27.90 -52.72 -53.02
CA GLU A 162 28.01 -52.87 -54.48
C GLU A 162 29.41 -53.33 -54.89
N SER A 163 30.47 -52.76 -54.30
CA SER A 163 31.85 -53.16 -54.58
C SER A 163 32.15 -54.63 -54.22
N VAL A 164 31.62 -55.11 -53.08
CA VAL A 164 31.78 -56.50 -52.64
C VAL A 164 31.06 -57.45 -53.58
N LEU A 165 29.83 -57.14 -54.00
CA LEU A 165 29.08 -57.94 -54.98
C LEU A 165 29.85 -58.08 -56.30
N LEU A 166 30.39 -56.97 -56.82
CA LEU A 166 31.22 -56.94 -58.03
C LEU A 166 32.49 -57.77 -57.90
N SER A 167 33.13 -57.78 -56.73
CA SER A 167 34.35 -58.58 -56.48
C SER A 167 34.06 -60.09 -56.41
N LYS A 168 32.92 -60.50 -55.85
CA LYS A 168 32.53 -61.91 -55.75
C LYS A 168 32.01 -62.50 -57.06
N GLY A 169 31.41 -61.70 -57.94
CA GLY A 169 30.97 -62.16 -59.26
C GLY A 169 32.10 -62.36 -60.28
N LYS A 170 33.34 -62.02 -59.94
CA LYS A 170 34.54 -62.16 -60.78
C LYS A 170 35.47 -63.32 -60.39
N GLN A 171 35.16 -64.03 -59.30
CA GLN A 171 35.85 -65.26 -58.85
C GLN A 171 35.07 -66.49 -59.30
#